data_AF-A0A7X7LAC7-F1
#
_entry.id   AF-A0A7X7LAC7-F1
#
_cell.length_a   1.000
_cell.length_b   1.000
_cell.length_c   1.000
_cell.angle_alpha   90.00
_cell.angle_beta   90.00
_cell.angle_gamma   90.00
#
_symmetry.space_group_name_H-M   'P 1'
#
loop_
_entity.id
_entity.type
_entity.pdbx_description
1 polymer ?
#
loop_
_entity_poly.entity_id
_entity_poly.type
_entity_poly.pdbx_seq_one_letter_code
_entity_poly.pdbx_strand_id
1 'polypeptide(L)'
;MMKPDARHTAREAPAGAAQAAIDELRVRALKHVRRERARLAKRLENIRRDADETSRAPLYRQWGELLKPCVSRIAHGMRQISVTDYFSDDLAQVTVPLDPARTAHENIARLFDKADKLERAKPVIARRLAETAAALDAAEARCLLAETTTDPATLEQMLPQPRVTAKNRARPEEETRVRAFISSDGLRILVGRSAKDNDYLTLRVARGNDWWLHLHNRPGCHAVVKVDRKQDVPRTTLAEAARLCAHFSHVPDGEIEEVTYTQRKHVSKPRGAKPGLVLVAAGRTIAIRQVAAAMKVWVQEHDARNVEGGELKGQG
;
A
#
# COMPACT_ATOMS: atom_id res chain seq x y z
N MET A 1 -64.93 -31.90 -41.38
CA MET A 1 -63.68 -32.50 -40.84
C MET A 1 -63.00 -31.46 -39.95
N MET A 2 -63.07 -31.63 -38.62
CA MET A 2 -62.45 -30.73 -37.65
C MET A 2 -60.96 -31.02 -37.50
N LYS A 3 -60.13 -29.97 -37.42
CA LYS A 3 -58.71 -30.08 -37.01
C LYS A 3 -58.63 -30.01 -35.48
N PRO A 4 -57.88 -30.88 -34.79
CA PRO A 4 -57.72 -30.77 -33.35
C PRO A 4 -56.61 -29.79 -32.98
N ASP A 5 -56.91 -29.02 -31.94
CA ASP A 5 -56.10 -28.00 -31.28
C ASP A 5 -54.92 -28.63 -30.53
N ALA A 6 -53.71 -28.10 -30.75
CA ALA A 6 -52.51 -28.50 -30.03
C ALA A 6 -52.46 -27.80 -28.67
N ARG A 7 -52.90 -28.52 -27.62
CA ARG A 7 -52.75 -28.08 -26.22
C ARG A 7 -51.27 -28.04 -25.84
N HIS A 8 -50.82 -26.85 -25.48
CA HIS A 8 -49.55 -26.56 -24.83
C HIS A 8 -49.54 -27.18 -23.42
N THR A 9 -48.79 -28.26 -23.19
CA THR A 9 -48.49 -28.75 -21.84
C THR A 9 -47.17 -28.17 -21.39
N ALA A 10 -47.22 -27.10 -20.58
CA ALA A 10 -46.07 -26.65 -19.80
C ALA A 10 -45.74 -27.74 -18.76
N ARG A 11 -44.56 -28.32 -18.88
CA ARG A 11 -44.07 -29.42 -18.04
C ARG A 11 -43.52 -28.83 -16.74
N GLU A 12 -44.28 -28.91 -15.65
CA GLU A 12 -43.79 -28.59 -14.31
C GLU A 12 -42.63 -29.53 -13.94
N ALA A 13 -41.48 -28.98 -13.58
CA ALA A 13 -40.34 -29.76 -13.12
C ALA A 13 -40.63 -30.33 -11.71
N PRO A 14 -40.22 -31.57 -11.38
CA PRO A 14 -40.56 -32.20 -10.10
C PRO A 14 -39.89 -31.48 -8.93
N ALA A 15 -40.65 -31.19 -7.86
CA ALA A 15 -40.22 -30.44 -6.67
C ALA A 15 -38.89 -30.90 -6.03
N GLY A 16 -38.53 -32.17 -6.16
CA GLY A 16 -37.24 -32.71 -5.69
C GLY A 16 -36.02 -32.15 -6.43
N ALA A 17 -36.15 -31.79 -7.71
CA ALA A 17 -35.06 -31.20 -8.48
C ALA A 17 -34.76 -29.75 -8.06
N ALA A 18 -35.80 -28.99 -7.67
CA ALA A 18 -35.66 -27.63 -7.17
C ALA A 18 -34.94 -27.59 -5.82
N GLN A 19 -35.28 -28.51 -4.90
CA GLN A 19 -34.63 -28.61 -3.60
C GLN A 19 -33.14 -29.00 -3.73
N ALA A 20 -32.82 -29.96 -4.59
CA ALA A 20 -31.43 -30.37 -4.84
C ALA A 20 -30.57 -29.21 -5.40
N ALA A 21 -31.13 -28.37 -6.27
CA ALA A 21 -30.45 -27.20 -6.81
C ALA A 21 -30.16 -26.14 -5.73
N ILE A 22 -31.10 -25.91 -4.80
CA ILE A 22 -30.92 -25.01 -3.65
C ILE A 22 -29.82 -25.55 -2.72
N ASP A 23 -29.78 -26.86 -2.48
CA ASP A 23 -28.78 -27.47 -1.62
C ASP A 23 -27.37 -27.39 -2.22
N GLU A 24 -27.21 -27.62 -3.52
CA GLU A 24 -25.92 -27.40 -4.22
C GLU A 24 -25.48 -25.93 -4.15
N LEU A 25 -26.41 -25.01 -4.39
CA LEU A 25 -26.16 -23.58 -4.32
C LEU A 25 -25.70 -23.17 -2.91
N ARG A 26 -26.35 -23.69 -1.87
CA ARG A 26 -25.99 -23.49 -0.46
C ARG A 26 -24.57 -23.99 -0.17
N VAL A 27 -24.21 -25.19 -0.61
CA VAL A 27 -22.86 -25.75 -0.42
C VAL A 27 -21.80 -24.82 -1.01
N ARG A 28 -22.03 -24.28 -2.20
CA ARG A 28 -21.11 -23.33 -2.85
C ARG A 28 -21.04 -22.00 -2.12
N ALA A 29 -22.18 -21.43 -1.72
CA ALA A 29 -22.25 -20.17 -0.98
C ALA A 29 -21.52 -20.28 0.36
N LEU A 30 -21.82 -21.32 1.15
CA LEU A 30 -21.14 -21.59 2.43
C LEU A 30 -19.64 -21.77 2.25
N LYS A 31 -19.20 -22.51 1.23
CA LYS A 31 -17.77 -22.67 0.93
C LYS A 31 -17.09 -21.32 0.67
N HIS A 32 -17.76 -20.39 0.00
CA HIS A 32 -17.22 -19.07 -0.28
C HIS A 32 -17.16 -18.20 0.98
N VAL A 33 -18.29 -18.03 1.67
CA VAL A 33 -18.39 -17.16 2.85
C VAL A 33 -17.51 -17.68 3.98
N ARG A 34 -17.42 -19.00 4.20
CA ARG A 34 -16.51 -19.59 5.20
C ARG A 34 -15.03 -19.31 4.89
N ARG A 35 -14.63 -19.28 3.61
CA ARG A 35 -13.27 -18.90 3.20
C ARG A 35 -13.00 -17.42 3.44
N GLU A 36 -13.98 -16.56 3.18
CA GLU A 36 -13.90 -15.12 3.47
C GLU A 36 -13.74 -14.88 4.98
N ARG A 37 -14.61 -15.50 5.78
CA ARG A 37 -14.55 -15.49 7.25
C ARG A 37 -13.18 -15.92 7.77
N ALA A 38 -12.65 -17.05 7.30
CA ALA A 38 -11.33 -17.53 7.71
C ALA A 38 -10.19 -16.53 7.40
N ARG A 39 -10.25 -15.85 6.24
CA ARG A 39 -9.29 -14.80 5.88
C ARG A 39 -9.40 -13.57 6.78
N LEU A 40 -10.62 -13.13 7.08
CA LEU A 40 -10.88 -12.00 7.96
C LEU A 40 -10.44 -12.31 9.40
N ALA A 41 -10.73 -13.50 9.90
CA ALA A 41 -10.28 -13.96 11.22
C ALA A 41 -8.74 -13.95 11.32
N LYS A 42 -8.03 -14.47 10.29
CA LYS A 42 -6.56 -14.44 10.28
C LYS A 42 -6.01 -13.01 10.20
N ARG A 43 -6.64 -12.13 9.42
CA ARG A 43 -6.29 -10.71 9.37
C ARG A 43 -6.48 -10.05 10.74
N LEU A 44 -7.60 -10.31 11.40
CA LEU A 44 -7.92 -9.76 12.72
C LEU A 44 -6.88 -10.21 13.77
N GLU A 45 -6.48 -11.49 13.75
CA GLU A 45 -5.41 -12.02 14.61
C GLU A 45 -4.08 -11.27 14.42
N ASN A 46 -3.68 -11.01 13.17
CA ASN A 46 -2.45 -10.28 12.88
C ASN A 46 -2.52 -8.83 13.37
N ILE A 47 -3.65 -8.14 13.14
CA ILE A 47 -3.83 -6.76 13.60
C ILE A 47 -3.86 -6.69 15.13
N ARG A 48 -4.46 -7.69 15.81
CA ARG A 48 -4.42 -7.79 17.28
C ARG A 48 -3.00 -7.96 17.81
N ARG A 49 -2.15 -8.71 17.10
CA ARG A 49 -0.73 -8.84 17.44
C ARG A 49 0.02 -7.52 17.28
N ASP A 50 -0.23 -6.79 16.20
CA ASP A 50 0.34 -5.46 16.00
C ASP A 50 -0.14 -4.49 17.09
N ALA A 51 -1.40 -4.59 17.51
CA ALA A 51 -1.97 -3.81 18.60
C ALA A 51 -1.30 -4.10 19.94
N ASP A 52 -1.07 -5.38 20.24
CA ASP A 52 -0.35 -5.80 21.45
C ASP A 52 1.09 -5.25 21.45
N GLU A 53 1.77 -5.21 20.30
CA GLU A 53 3.10 -4.57 20.23
C GLU A 53 3.04 -3.08 20.57
N THR A 54 1.95 -2.37 20.22
CA THR A 54 1.81 -0.94 20.60
C THR A 54 1.69 -0.72 22.10
N SER A 55 1.30 -1.73 22.89
CA SER A 55 1.29 -1.63 24.36
C SER A 55 2.69 -1.44 24.95
N ARG A 56 3.75 -1.76 24.18
CA ARG A 56 5.15 -1.59 24.59
C ARG A 56 5.68 -0.17 24.41
N ALA A 57 4.90 0.75 23.84
CA ALA A 57 5.34 2.13 23.63
C ALA A 57 5.79 2.83 24.93
N PRO A 58 5.05 2.74 26.06
CA PRO A 58 5.48 3.31 27.34
C PRO A 58 6.80 2.70 27.84
N LEU A 59 6.97 1.38 27.70
CA LEU A 59 8.20 0.68 28.09
C LEU A 59 9.43 1.23 27.34
N TYR A 60 9.32 1.40 26.02
CA TYR A 60 10.44 1.96 25.23
C TYR A 60 10.76 3.40 25.63
N ARG A 61 9.74 4.20 25.93
CA ARG A 61 9.91 5.58 26.41
C ARG A 61 10.60 5.59 27.78
N GLN A 62 10.16 4.75 28.71
CA GLN A 62 10.75 4.58 30.02
C GLN A 62 12.23 4.15 29.92
N TRP A 63 12.54 3.15 29.10
CA TRP A 63 13.94 2.77 28.84
C TRP A 63 14.77 3.94 28.31
N GLY A 64 14.23 4.75 27.41
CA GLY A 64 14.88 5.96 26.93
C GLY A 64 15.22 6.94 28.05
N GLU A 65 14.30 7.14 29.01
CA GLU A 65 14.52 7.97 30.20
C GLU A 65 15.57 7.39 31.15
N LEU A 66 15.51 6.08 31.44
CA LEU A 66 16.44 5.40 32.34
C LEU A 66 17.89 5.41 31.82
N LEU A 67 18.08 5.46 30.50
CA LEU A 67 19.41 5.50 29.90
C LEU A 67 20.07 6.90 29.93
N LYS A 68 19.31 8.00 30.05
CA LYS A 68 19.88 9.36 30.01
C LYS A 68 20.96 9.61 31.08
N PRO A 69 20.80 9.20 32.36
CA PRO A 69 21.84 9.36 33.37
C PRO A 69 23.01 8.39 33.19
N CYS A 70 22.82 7.34 32.40
CA CYS A 70 23.77 6.23 32.23
C CYS A 70 24.64 6.36 30.96
N VAL A 71 24.59 7.48 30.24
CA VAL A 71 25.27 7.68 28.95
C VAL A 71 26.76 7.32 29.01
N SER A 72 27.47 7.75 30.06
CA SER A 72 28.91 7.47 30.23
C SER A 72 29.23 5.99 30.49
N ARG A 73 28.25 5.19 30.93
CA ARG A 73 28.39 3.75 31.19
C ARG A 73 28.09 2.90 29.95
N ILE A 74 27.53 3.49 28.88
CA ILE A 74 27.18 2.78 27.65
C ILE A 74 28.36 2.85 26.68
N ALA A 75 29.14 1.78 26.63
CA ALA A 75 30.23 1.62 25.66
C ALA A 75 29.72 1.10 24.30
N HIS A 76 30.47 1.43 23.23
CA HIS A 76 30.20 0.89 21.91
C HIS A 76 30.32 -0.65 21.91
N GLY A 77 29.48 -1.34 21.15
CA GLY A 77 29.44 -2.81 21.12
C GLY A 77 28.61 -3.47 22.23
N MET A 78 28.10 -2.71 23.22
CA MET A 78 27.24 -3.26 24.27
C MET A 78 25.87 -3.68 23.72
N ARG A 79 25.40 -4.87 24.14
CA ARG A 79 24.08 -5.43 23.75
C ARG A 79 22.97 -5.12 24.74
N GLN A 80 23.32 -4.82 25.98
CA GLN A 80 22.38 -4.51 27.05
C GLN A 80 23.09 -3.80 28.20
N ILE A 81 22.32 -3.12 29.04
CA ILE A 81 22.80 -2.52 30.29
C ILE A 81 21.73 -2.68 31.38
N SER A 82 22.16 -2.98 32.60
CA SER A 82 21.27 -2.99 33.77
C SER A 82 21.29 -1.61 34.44
N VAL A 83 20.10 -1.05 34.62
CA VAL A 83 19.87 0.28 35.20
C VAL A 83 18.79 0.20 36.26
N THR A 84 18.88 1.08 37.25
CA THR A 84 17.85 1.21 38.29
C THR A 84 16.62 1.90 37.69
N ASP A 85 15.46 1.27 37.84
CA ASP A 85 14.18 1.87 37.49
C ASP A 85 13.72 2.82 38.60
N TYR A 86 14.06 4.10 38.48
CA TYR A 86 13.66 5.12 39.46
C TYR A 86 12.18 5.53 39.33
N PHE A 87 11.43 4.92 38.40
CA PHE A 87 9.97 5.07 38.31
C PHE A 87 9.22 3.98 39.09
N SER A 88 9.91 2.94 39.60
CA SER A 88 9.31 1.89 40.41
C SER A 88 9.52 2.16 41.91
N ASP A 89 8.53 1.82 42.74
CA ASP A 89 8.59 2.03 44.20
C ASP A 89 9.71 1.20 44.88
N ASP A 90 10.11 0.09 44.26
CA ASP A 90 11.12 -0.85 44.75
C ASP A 90 12.52 -0.61 44.18
N LEU A 91 12.70 0.40 43.31
CA LEU A 91 13.97 0.71 42.63
C LEU A 91 14.59 -0.51 41.94
N ALA A 92 13.75 -1.32 41.28
CA ALA A 92 14.14 -2.56 40.65
C ALA A 92 15.26 -2.35 39.60
N GLN A 93 16.13 -3.36 39.45
CA GLN A 93 17.08 -3.38 38.33
C GLN A 93 16.38 -3.87 37.08
N VAL A 94 16.39 -3.04 36.02
CA VAL A 94 15.85 -3.39 34.71
C VAL A 94 16.98 -3.51 33.69
N THR A 95 16.91 -4.54 32.86
CA THR A 95 17.88 -4.75 31.78
C THR A 95 17.33 -4.15 30.49
N VAL A 96 18.02 -3.11 30.00
CA VAL A 96 17.65 -2.40 28.78
C VAL A 96 18.49 -2.92 27.61
N PRO A 97 17.86 -3.43 26.53
CA PRO A 97 18.58 -3.88 25.34
C PRO A 97 19.09 -2.70 24.50
N LEU A 98 20.34 -2.82 24.07
CA LEU A 98 21.06 -1.85 23.25
C LEU A 98 21.38 -2.45 21.87
N ASP A 99 21.51 -1.58 20.88
CA ASP A 99 22.06 -1.90 19.57
C ASP A 99 23.58 -1.68 19.62
N PRO A 100 24.41 -2.74 19.48
CA PRO A 100 25.86 -2.65 19.55
C PRO A 100 26.48 -1.73 18.52
N ALA A 101 25.82 -1.56 17.37
CA ALA A 101 26.32 -0.73 16.27
C ALA A 101 26.06 0.77 16.52
N ARG A 102 25.35 1.13 17.58
CA ARG A 102 24.96 2.51 17.90
C ARG A 102 25.68 3.05 19.13
N THR A 103 25.92 4.34 19.12
CA THR A 103 26.37 5.10 20.31
C THR A 103 25.30 5.14 21.39
N ALA A 104 25.66 5.60 22.59
CA ALA A 104 24.73 5.80 23.70
C ALA A 104 23.54 6.70 23.32
N HIS A 105 23.83 7.87 22.74
CA HIS A 105 22.80 8.83 22.32
C HIS A 105 21.91 8.27 21.21
N GLU A 106 22.46 7.54 20.24
CA GLU A 106 21.67 6.90 19.18
C GLU A 106 20.80 5.76 19.70
N ASN A 107 21.24 5.04 20.73
CA ASN A 107 20.41 4.04 21.40
C ASN A 107 19.23 4.67 22.14
N ILE A 108 19.46 5.79 22.83
CA ILE A 108 18.41 6.57 23.49
C ILE A 108 17.40 7.10 22.44
N ALA A 109 17.89 7.75 21.38
CA ALA A 109 17.04 8.26 20.30
C ALA A 109 16.20 7.16 19.65
N ARG A 110 16.82 5.99 19.36
CA ARG A 110 16.12 4.82 18.80
C ARG A 110 14.96 4.35 19.67
N LEU A 111 15.10 4.39 21.01
CA LEU A 111 14.04 4.00 21.93
C LEU A 111 12.87 4.99 21.90
N PHE A 112 13.13 6.29 21.89
CA PHE A 112 12.09 7.32 21.72
C PHE A 112 11.42 7.24 20.35
N ASP A 113 12.18 7.11 19.27
CA ASP A 113 11.65 6.95 17.91
C ASP A 113 10.73 5.72 17.81
N LYS A 114 11.12 4.62 18.47
CA LYS A 114 10.30 3.40 18.52
C LYS A 114 9.01 3.63 19.30
N ALA A 115 9.08 4.29 20.46
CA ALA A 115 7.90 4.66 21.23
C ALA A 115 6.94 5.54 20.41
N ASP A 116 7.44 6.59 19.78
CA ASP A 116 6.64 7.53 18.98
C ASP A 116 6.04 6.87 17.73
N LYS A 117 6.76 5.94 17.12
CA LYS A 117 6.23 5.14 16.01
C LYS A 117 5.05 4.28 16.48
N LEU A 118 5.17 3.61 17.63
CA LEU A 118 4.11 2.76 18.17
C LEU A 118 2.89 3.60 18.61
N GLU A 119 3.10 4.74 19.26
CA GLU A 119 2.02 5.67 19.62
C GLU A 119 1.25 6.17 18.39
N ARG A 120 1.96 6.63 17.36
CA ARG A 120 1.34 7.07 16.09
C ARG A 120 0.58 5.95 15.37
N ALA A 121 0.96 4.68 15.59
CA ALA A 121 0.30 3.54 14.97
C ALA A 121 -1.05 3.19 15.65
N LYS A 122 -1.24 3.51 16.93
CA LYS A 122 -2.45 3.18 17.71
C LYS A 122 -3.78 3.55 17.02
N PRO A 123 -4.01 4.80 16.56
CA PRO A 123 -5.29 5.16 15.95
C PRO A 123 -5.55 4.41 14.63
N VAL A 124 -4.49 4.15 13.85
CA VAL A 124 -4.60 3.40 12.60
C VAL A 124 -4.94 1.94 12.85
N ILE A 125 -4.30 1.33 13.87
CA ILE A 125 -4.55 -0.06 14.27
C ILE A 125 -5.96 -0.19 14.85
N ALA A 126 -6.39 0.73 15.72
CA ALA A 126 -7.73 0.74 16.29
C ALA A 126 -8.82 0.80 15.20
N ARG A 127 -8.65 1.69 14.21
CA ARG A 127 -9.58 1.76 13.07
C ARG A 127 -9.63 0.44 12.29
N ARG A 128 -8.47 -0.14 11.98
CA ARG A 128 -8.38 -1.41 11.23
C ARG A 128 -8.98 -2.58 12.01
N LEU A 129 -8.86 -2.61 13.33
CA LEU A 129 -9.51 -3.59 14.20
C LEU A 129 -11.03 -3.47 14.08
N ALA A 130 -11.57 -2.26 14.24
CA ALA A 130 -13.01 -2.02 14.15
C ALA A 130 -13.57 -2.43 12.78
N GLU A 131 -12.94 -1.97 11.69
CA GLU A 131 -13.35 -2.31 10.31
C GLU A 131 -13.30 -3.82 10.04
N THR A 132 -12.23 -4.49 10.48
CA THR A 132 -12.06 -5.93 10.23
C THR A 132 -13.00 -6.77 11.10
N ALA A 133 -13.26 -6.35 12.35
CA ALA A 133 -14.21 -7.01 13.23
C ALA A 133 -15.64 -6.92 12.66
N ALA A 134 -16.08 -5.71 12.29
CA ALA A 134 -17.41 -5.53 11.67
C ALA A 134 -17.56 -6.36 10.37
N ALA A 135 -16.52 -6.44 9.55
CA ALA A 135 -16.53 -7.28 8.35
C ALA A 135 -16.60 -8.78 8.69
N LEU A 136 -15.94 -9.21 9.76
CA LEU A 136 -16.00 -10.59 10.24
C LEU A 136 -17.40 -10.94 10.75
N ASP A 137 -18.00 -10.07 11.57
CA ASP A 137 -19.37 -10.23 12.08
C ASP A 137 -20.37 -10.31 10.91
N ALA A 138 -20.22 -9.47 9.89
CA ALA A 138 -21.04 -9.53 8.68
C ALA A 138 -20.85 -10.83 7.88
N ALA A 139 -19.63 -11.39 7.84
CA ALA A 139 -19.37 -12.68 7.22
C ALA A 139 -19.94 -13.86 8.03
N GLU A 140 -19.98 -13.75 9.36
CA GLU A 140 -20.60 -14.72 10.25
C GLU A 140 -22.13 -14.71 10.11
N ALA A 141 -22.74 -13.53 10.08
CA ALA A 141 -24.17 -13.37 9.82
C ALA A 141 -24.55 -13.97 8.45
N ARG A 142 -23.75 -13.76 7.40
CA ARG A 142 -23.94 -14.40 6.09
C ARG A 142 -23.82 -15.93 6.14
N CYS A 143 -22.91 -16.49 6.95
CA CYS A 143 -22.84 -17.94 7.13
C CYS A 143 -24.15 -18.49 7.73
N LEU A 144 -24.66 -17.86 8.79
CA LEU A 144 -25.89 -18.28 9.46
C LEU A 144 -27.11 -18.16 8.53
N LEU A 145 -27.21 -17.06 7.78
CA LEU A 145 -28.27 -16.86 6.81
C LEU A 145 -28.21 -17.90 5.67
N ALA A 146 -27.02 -18.25 5.19
CA ALA A 146 -26.85 -19.29 4.17
C ALA A 146 -27.33 -20.68 4.63
N GLU A 147 -27.19 -20.99 5.93
CA GLU A 147 -27.61 -22.29 6.49
C GLU A 147 -29.14 -22.41 6.57
N THR A 148 -29.85 -21.30 6.74
CA THR A 148 -31.29 -21.28 7.05
C THR A 148 -32.16 -20.83 5.89
N THR A 149 -31.63 -20.02 4.96
CA THR A 149 -32.42 -19.49 3.85
C THR A 149 -32.83 -20.60 2.87
N THR A 150 -34.08 -20.54 2.41
CA THR A 150 -34.62 -21.34 1.31
C THR A 150 -34.69 -20.54 0.01
N ASP A 151 -34.39 -19.23 0.05
CA ASP A 151 -34.39 -18.37 -1.12
C ASP A 151 -33.08 -18.53 -1.93
N PRO A 152 -33.15 -19.04 -3.18
CA PRO A 152 -31.99 -19.18 -4.02
C PRO A 152 -31.34 -17.83 -4.37
N ALA A 153 -32.11 -16.74 -4.49
CA ALA A 153 -31.55 -15.42 -4.84
C ALA A 153 -30.62 -14.90 -3.74
N THR A 154 -31.00 -15.07 -2.47
CA THR A 154 -30.15 -14.77 -1.32
C THR A 154 -28.85 -15.58 -1.33
N LEU A 155 -28.90 -16.88 -1.65
CA LEU A 155 -27.69 -17.71 -1.74
C LEU A 155 -26.79 -17.32 -2.93
N GLU A 156 -27.38 -16.92 -4.06
CA GLU A 156 -26.65 -16.41 -5.22
C GLU A 156 -25.90 -15.11 -4.92
N GLN A 157 -26.48 -14.21 -4.11
CA GLN A 157 -25.80 -12.99 -3.68
C GLN A 157 -24.57 -13.26 -2.80
N MET A 158 -24.53 -14.40 -2.12
CA MET A 158 -23.42 -14.84 -1.27
C MET A 158 -22.34 -15.60 -2.02
N LEU A 159 -22.65 -16.13 -3.19
CA LEU A 159 -21.63 -16.64 -4.08
C LEU A 159 -20.66 -15.51 -4.41
N PRO A 160 -19.41 -15.84 -4.78
CA PRO A 160 -18.63 -14.87 -5.52
C PRO A 160 -19.51 -14.51 -6.70
N GLN A 161 -19.95 -13.25 -6.75
CA GLN A 161 -20.50 -12.66 -7.95
C GLN A 161 -19.61 -13.19 -9.06
N PRO A 162 -20.17 -13.83 -10.12
CA PRO A 162 -19.36 -14.01 -11.30
C PRO A 162 -18.72 -12.66 -11.47
N ARG A 163 -17.40 -12.64 -11.66
CA ARG A 163 -16.89 -11.51 -12.38
C ARG A 163 -17.70 -11.60 -13.67
N VAL A 164 -18.82 -10.86 -13.74
CA VAL A 164 -18.93 -9.83 -14.73
C VAL A 164 -17.54 -9.22 -14.68
N THR A 165 -16.68 -9.82 -15.50
CA THR A 165 -16.12 -9.08 -16.58
C THR A 165 -17.32 -8.41 -17.28
N ALA A 166 -17.91 -7.43 -16.58
CA ALA A 166 -18.00 -6.16 -17.20
C ALA A 166 -16.64 -6.04 -17.89
N LYS A 167 -16.68 -5.47 -19.06
CA LYS A 167 -15.61 -4.55 -19.40
C LYS A 167 -15.49 -3.44 -18.31
N ASN A 168 -15.51 -3.77 -17.00
CA ASN A 168 -14.83 -3.17 -15.90
C ASN A 168 -13.39 -3.19 -16.34
N ARG A 169 -13.05 -2.10 -17.04
CA ARG A 169 -11.73 -1.50 -17.13
C ARG A 169 -10.83 -2.21 -16.14
N ALA A 170 -10.04 -3.16 -16.65
CA ALA A 170 -8.93 -3.69 -15.90
C ALA A 170 -8.25 -2.46 -15.32
N ARG A 171 -8.20 -2.38 -13.99
CA ARG A 171 -7.38 -1.36 -13.34
C ARG A 171 -6.02 -1.49 -14.02
N PRO A 172 -5.55 -0.48 -14.77
CA PRO A 172 -4.42 -0.70 -15.67
C PRO A 172 -3.29 -1.33 -14.87
N GLU A 173 -2.60 -2.34 -15.40
CA GLU A 173 -1.48 -3.01 -14.72
C GLU A 173 -0.42 -1.99 -14.22
N GLU A 174 -0.42 -0.80 -14.82
CA GLU A 174 0.13 0.47 -14.34
C GLU A 174 -0.15 0.76 -12.84
N GLU A 175 -1.41 0.81 -12.40
CA GLU A 175 -1.78 1.23 -11.03
C GLU A 175 -1.34 0.27 -9.92
N THR A 176 -1.03 -0.99 -10.25
CA THR A 176 -0.56 -1.97 -9.25
C THR A 176 0.97 -2.02 -9.16
N ARG A 177 1.67 -1.79 -10.28
CA ARG A 177 3.14 -1.88 -10.38
C ARG A 177 3.87 -0.57 -10.12
N VAL A 178 3.25 0.57 -10.44
CA VAL A 178 3.86 1.90 -10.26
C VAL A 178 3.15 2.70 -9.16
N ARG A 179 3.84 3.67 -8.59
CA ARG A 179 3.23 4.70 -7.74
C ARG A 179 2.67 5.77 -8.67
N ALA A 180 1.51 6.33 -8.36
CA ALA A 180 0.87 7.37 -9.16
C ALA A 180 0.58 8.58 -8.27
N PHE A 181 0.93 9.75 -8.78
CA PHE A 181 0.76 11.05 -8.13
C PHE A 181 0.17 12.05 -9.13
N ILE A 182 -0.45 13.10 -8.62
CA ILE A 182 -0.87 14.26 -9.41
C ILE A 182 0.02 15.43 -8.99
N SER A 183 0.68 16.08 -9.94
CA SER A 183 1.51 17.26 -9.68
C SER A 183 0.63 18.43 -9.22
N SER A 184 1.24 19.46 -8.63
CA SER A 184 0.49 20.67 -8.28
C SER A 184 -0.09 21.39 -9.51
N ASP A 185 0.42 21.11 -10.72
CA ASP A 185 -0.14 21.58 -12.00
C ASP A 185 -1.18 20.62 -12.61
N GLY A 186 -1.60 19.58 -11.89
CA GLY A 186 -2.61 18.61 -12.34
C GLY A 186 -2.10 17.53 -13.29
N LEU A 187 -0.79 17.40 -13.51
CA LEU A 187 -0.21 16.39 -14.39
C LEU A 187 0.08 15.09 -13.64
N ARG A 188 -0.21 13.95 -14.27
CA ARG A 188 0.02 12.64 -13.66
C ARG A 188 1.51 12.28 -13.68
N ILE A 189 2.07 11.98 -12.51
CA ILE A 189 3.44 11.50 -12.33
C ILE A 189 3.40 10.03 -11.89
N LEU A 190 4.18 9.20 -12.56
CA LEU A 190 4.29 7.77 -12.27
C LEU A 190 5.71 7.44 -11.82
N VAL A 191 5.86 6.57 -10.81
CA VAL A 191 7.19 6.19 -10.28
C VAL A 191 7.29 4.69 -10.12
N GLY A 192 8.36 4.09 -10.67
CA GLY A 192 8.64 2.66 -10.53
C GLY A 192 9.02 2.27 -9.10
N ARG A 193 8.61 1.08 -8.67
CA ARG A 193 8.87 0.57 -7.30
C ARG A 193 10.07 -0.37 -7.20
N SER A 194 10.45 -0.97 -8.32
CA SER A 194 11.56 -1.92 -8.45
C SER A 194 12.18 -1.83 -9.83
N ALA A 195 13.33 -2.48 -10.04
CA ALA A 195 13.99 -2.52 -11.36
C ALA A 195 13.09 -3.13 -12.46
N LYS A 196 12.24 -4.11 -12.12
CA LYS A 196 11.26 -4.69 -13.06
C LYS A 196 10.11 -3.71 -13.36
N ASP A 197 9.68 -2.96 -12.35
CA ASP A 197 8.62 -1.96 -12.52
C ASP A 197 9.12 -0.72 -13.27
N ASN A 198 10.41 -0.36 -13.13
CA ASN A 198 11.08 0.67 -13.92
C ASN A 198 11.05 0.32 -15.42
N ASP A 199 11.41 -0.91 -15.77
CA ASP A 199 11.32 -1.41 -17.15
C ASP A 199 9.89 -1.33 -17.69
N TYR A 200 8.93 -1.82 -16.91
CA TYR A 200 7.52 -1.79 -17.28
C TYR A 200 7.03 -0.35 -17.48
N LEU A 201 7.33 0.55 -16.54
CA LEU A 201 6.98 1.97 -16.60
C LEU A 201 7.58 2.63 -17.85
N THR A 202 8.86 2.42 -18.10
CA THR A 202 9.60 3.13 -19.16
C THR A 202 9.28 2.59 -20.55
N LEU A 203 9.16 1.27 -20.67
CA LEU A 203 9.09 0.60 -21.96
C LEU A 203 7.67 0.26 -22.40
N ARG A 204 6.74 0.03 -21.46
CA ARG A 204 5.36 -0.40 -21.75
C ARG A 204 4.32 0.68 -21.49
N VAL A 205 4.50 1.47 -20.42
CA VAL A 205 3.52 2.46 -19.98
C VAL A 205 3.75 3.84 -20.60
N ALA A 206 5.00 4.31 -20.59
CA ALA A 206 5.36 5.62 -21.08
C ALA A 206 5.25 5.70 -22.62
N ARG A 207 4.61 6.75 -23.10
CA ARG A 207 4.51 7.12 -24.52
C ARG A 207 5.74 7.92 -24.92
N GLY A 208 6.05 7.98 -26.21
CA GLY A 208 7.28 8.61 -26.70
C GLY A 208 7.46 10.09 -26.30
N ASN A 209 6.37 10.84 -26.11
CA ASN A 209 6.40 12.26 -25.71
C ASN A 209 6.29 12.49 -24.20
N ASP A 210 6.06 11.44 -23.41
CA ASP A 210 6.08 11.57 -21.94
C ASP A 210 7.49 11.90 -21.48
N TRP A 211 7.61 12.61 -20.36
CA TRP A 211 8.90 12.99 -19.80
C TRP A 211 9.36 11.94 -18.80
N TRP A 212 10.52 11.36 -19.07
CA TRP A 212 11.19 10.39 -18.22
C TRP A 212 12.26 11.07 -17.38
N LEU A 213 12.37 10.67 -16.11
CA LEU A 213 13.33 11.17 -15.15
C LEU A 213 14.01 10.03 -14.38
N HIS A 214 15.27 10.24 -14.02
CA HIS A 214 16.08 9.33 -13.20
C HIS A 214 17.30 10.07 -12.62
N LEU A 215 17.83 9.61 -11.49
CA LEU A 215 19.03 10.20 -10.88
C LEU A 215 20.22 10.14 -11.85
N HIS A 216 20.95 11.25 -11.99
CA HIS A 216 22.13 11.30 -12.85
C HIS A 216 23.25 10.43 -12.27
N ASN A 217 23.79 9.51 -13.07
CA ASN A 217 24.91 8.62 -12.72
C ASN A 217 24.77 7.84 -11.40
N ARG A 218 23.55 7.61 -10.91
CA ARG A 218 23.29 6.85 -9.67
C ARG A 218 22.09 5.91 -9.84
N PRO A 219 22.08 4.71 -9.22
CA PRO A 219 20.90 3.85 -9.19
C PRO A 219 19.70 4.56 -8.56
N GLY A 220 18.51 4.32 -9.11
CA GLY A 220 17.29 4.97 -8.62
C GLY A 220 16.01 4.49 -9.30
N CYS A 221 14.87 5.04 -8.88
CA CYS A 221 13.60 4.78 -9.53
C CYS A 221 13.46 5.58 -10.83
N HIS A 222 12.74 5.02 -11.80
CA HIS A 222 12.32 5.79 -12.97
C HIS A 222 11.03 6.55 -12.62
N ALA A 223 10.96 7.82 -12.98
CA ALA A 223 9.72 8.59 -12.94
C ALA A 223 9.30 8.99 -14.36
N VAL A 224 7.99 9.07 -14.58
CA VAL A 224 7.40 9.49 -15.86
C VAL A 224 6.29 10.49 -15.61
N VAL A 225 6.40 11.68 -16.18
CA VAL A 225 5.32 12.67 -16.24
C VAL A 225 4.52 12.43 -17.52
N LYS A 226 3.23 12.14 -17.36
CA LYS A 226 2.29 11.93 -18.46
C LYS A 226 1.84 13.28 -18.99
N VAL A 227 1.92 13.45 -20.29
CA VAL A 227 1.44 14.66 -20.97
C VAL A 227 0.50 14.30 -22.10
N ASP A 228 -0.51 15.15 -22.31
CA ASP A 228 -1.27 15.12 -23.56
C ASP A 228 -0.50 15.88 -24.65
N ARG A 229 -0.64 15.43 -25.90
CA ARG A 229 0.27 15.72 -27.03
C ARG A 229 0.78 17.17 -27.10
N LYS A 230 2.11 17.31 -27.26
CA LYS A 230 2.87 18.57 -27.52
C LYS A 230 2.87 19.60 -26.38
N GLN A 231 2.51 19.22 -25.16
CA GLN A 231 2.65 20.09 -23.99
C GLN A 231 4.09 20.05 -23.44
N ASP A 232 4.69 21.23 -23.24
CA ASP A 232 5.89 21.37 -22.40
C ASP A 232 5.50 21.18 -20.93
N VAL A 233 6.30 20.43 -20.17
CA VAL A 233 6.03 20.21 -18.75
C VAL A 233 6.40 21.45 -17.95
N PRO A 234 5.49 22.00 -17.12
CA PRO A 234 5.82 23.10 -16.22
C PRO A 234 7.02 22.78 -15.34
N ARG A 235 7.87 23.78 -15.08
CA ARG A 235 9.09 23.59 -14.26
C ARG A 235 8.76 23.08 -12.85
N THR A 236 7.61 23.45 -12.32
CA THR A 236 7.00 22.97 -11.06
C THR A 236 6.79 21.46 -11.08
N THR A 237 5.98 20.94 -12.00
CA THR A 237 5.80 19.48 -12.19
C THR A 237 7.13 18.75 -12.41
N LEU A 238 8.05 19.32 -13.21
CA LEU A 238 9.35 18.68 -13.45
C LEU A 238 10.19 18.58 -12.18
N ALA A 239 10.20 19.63 -11.35
CA ALA A 239 10.89 19.65 -10.07
C ALA A 239 10.26 18.67 -9.06
N GLU A 240 8.93 18.54 -9.04
CA GLU A 240 8.22 17.57 -8.21
C GLU A 240 8.55 16.14 -8.61
N ALA A 241 8.55 15.83 -9.92
CA ALA A 241 8.97 14.53 -10.43
C ALA A 241 10.44 14.22 -10.08
N ALA A 242 11.33 15.20 -10.17
CA ALA A 242 12.72 15.06 -9.78
C ALA A 242 12.88 14.78 -8.27
N ARG A 243 12.11 15.47 -7.41
CA ARG A 243 12.09 15.21 -5.96
C ARG A 243 11.56 13.83 -5.63
N LEU A 244 10.59 13.31 -6.39
CA LEU A 244 10.13 11.93 -6.25
C LEU A 244 11.25 10.93 -6.59
N CYS A 245 12.06 11.19 -7.61
CA CYS A 245 13.24 10.38 -7.91
C CYS A 245 14.23 10.35 -6.74
N ALA A 246 14.58 11.48 -6.16
CA ALA A 246 15.47 11.52 -4.99
C ALA A 246 14.85 10.81 -3.77
N HIS A 247 13.57 11.07 -3.48
CA HIS A 247 12.86 10.47 -2.35
C HIS A 247 12.79 8.94 -2.42
N PHE A 248 12.33 8.38 -3.54
CA PHE A 248 12.18 6.93 -3.68
C PHE A 248 13.49 6.20 -4.02
N SER A 249 14.56 6.94 -4.27
CA SER A 249 15.92 6.38 -4.39
C SER A 249 16.71 6.51 -3.07
N HIS A 250 16.07 6.95 -1.99
CA HIS A 250 16.66 7.10 -0.66
C HIS A 250 17.88 8.04 -0.61
N VAL A 251 17.85 9.12 -1.39
CA VAL A 251 18.84 10.20 -1.28
C VAL A 251 18.79 10.77 0.15
N PRO A 252 19.95 10.91 0.84
CA PRO A 252 20.07 11.56 2.13
C PRO A 252 19.42 12.96 2.19
N ASP A 253 18.87 13.31 3.35
CA ASP A 253 18.24 14.60 3.55
C ASP A 253 19.28 15.74 3.44
N GLY A 254 18.93 16.83 2.77
CA GLY A 254 19.80 17.98 2.56
C GLY A 254 20.80 17.87 1.40
N GLU A 255 21.03 16.67 0.84
CA GLU A 255 21.90 16.46 -0.32
C GLU A 255 21.31 17.12 -1.58
N ILE A 256 22.18 17.69 -2.42
CA ILE A 256 21.80 18.23 -3.73
C ILE A 256 22.16 17.18 -4.77
N GLU A 257 21.16 16.73 -5.51
CA GLU A 257 21.33 15.72 -6.56
C GLU A 257 20.91 16.26 -7.91
N GLU A 258 21.57 15.78 -8.95
CA GLU A 258 21.16 16.03 -10.32
C GLU A 258 20.23 14.92 -10.80
N VAL A 259 19.07 15.32 -11.34
CA VAL A 259 18.12 14.41 -11.98
C VAL A 259 18.19 14.63 -13.48
N THR A 260 18.48 13.58 -14.22
CA THR A 260 18.40 13.58 -15.68
C THR A 260 16.94 13.49 -16.08
N TYR A 261 16.52 14.34 -17.02
CA TYR A 261 15.19 14.30 -17.62
C TYR A 261 15.26 14.42 -19.14
N THR A 262 14.39 13.68 -19.81
CA THR A 262 14.24 13.70 -21.28
C THR A 262 12.88 13.17 -21.70
N GLN A 263 12.53 13.29 -22.98
CA GLN A 263 11.36 12.58 -23.51
C GLN A 263 11.67 11.09 -23.64
N ARG A 264 10.70 10.23 -23.29
CA ARG A 264 10.89 8.77 -23.29
C ARG A 264 11.32 8.20 -24.64
N LYS A 265 11.00 8.85 -25.77
CA LYS A 265 11.50 8.43 -27.09
C LYS A 265 13.05 8.44 -27.21
N HIS A 266 13.73 9.18 -26.36
CA HIS A 266 15.20 9.22 -26.27
C HIS A 266 15.77 8.21 -25.26
N VAL A 267 14.92 7.37 -24.68
CA VAL A 267 15.31 6.31 -23.72
C VAL A 267 15.09 4.95 -24.37
N SER A 268 16.11 4.11 -24.35
CA SER A 268 16.07 2.77 -24.95
C SER A 268 16.70 1.73 -24.03
N LYS A 269 16.34 0.46 -24.19
CA LYS A 269 16.92 -0.65 -23.42
C LYS A 269 17.74 -1.56 -24.34
N PRO A 270 19.04 -1.79 -24.08
CA PRO A 270 19.83 -2.75 -24.84
C PRO A 270 19.26 -4.16 -24.73
N ARG A 271 19.37 -4.94 -25.81
CA ARG A 271 18.91 -6.33 -25.82
C ARG A 271 19.69 -7.15 -24.80
N GLY A 272 18.99 -7.84 -23.91
CA GLY A 272 19.59 -8.67 -22.85
C GLY A 272 20.08 -7.90 -21.61
N ALA A 273 19.90 -6.57 -21.56
CA ALA A 273 20.25 -5.79 -20.38
C ALA A 273 19.44 -6.19 -19.13
N LYS A 274 20.09 -6.10 -17.96
CA LYS A 274 19.45 -6.32 -16.65
C LYS A 274 18.21 -5.42 -16.48
N PRO A 275 17.20 -5.82 -15.70
CA PRO A 275 16.05 -4.98 -15.41
C PRO A 275 16.46 -3.62 -14.83
N GLY A 276 15.79 -2.55 -15.26
CA GLY A 276 16.04 -1.16 -14.85
C GLY A 276 17.16 -0.46 -15.62
N LEU A 277 18.00 -1.17 -16.37
CA LEU A 277 19.07 -0.56 -17.15
C LEU A 277 18.55 0.00 -18.47
N VAL A 278 18.77 1.30 -18.70
CA VAL A 278 18.40 2.02 -19.92
C VAL A 278 19.55 2.90 -20.41
N LEU A 279 19.54 3.20 -21.71
CA LEU A 279 20.41 4.18 -22.35
C LEU A 279 19.61 5.44 -22.67
N VAL A 280 20.20 6.59 -22.37
CA VAL A 280 19.63 7.92 -22.61
C VAL A 280 20.42 8.59 -23.72
N ALA A 281 19.81 8.80 -24.88
CA ALA A 281 20.49 9.35 -26.06
C ALA A 281 20.72 10.87 -25.97
N ALA A 282 19.81 11.57 -25.30
CA ALA A 282 19.90 13.01 -25.04
C ALA A 282 19.09 13.32 -23.78
N GLY A 283 19.63 14.12 -22.87
CA GLY A 283 18.96 14.50 -21.62
C GLY A 283 19.53 15.79 -21.06
N ARG A 284 18.70 16.49 -20.28
CA ARG A 284 19.10 17.66 -19.49
C ARG A 284 19.11 17.26 -18.02
N THR A 285 19.83 18.00 -17.20
CA THR A 285 19.84 17.80 -15.75
C THR A 285 19.11 18.94 -15.03
N ILE A 286 18.49 18.61 -13.91
CA ILE A 286 17.96 19.57 -12.95
C ILE A 286 18.50 19.24 -11.57
N ALA A 287 19.09 20.24 -10.89
CA ALA A 287 19.55 20.08 -9.53
C ALA A 287 18.38 20.24 -8.55
N ILE A 288 18.26 19.32 -7.62
CA ILE A 288 17.26 19.33 -6.56
C ILE A 288 17.92 19.10 -5.20
N ARG A 289 17.50 19.87 -4.20
CA ARG A 289 17.83 19.58 -2.81
C ARG A 289 16.80 18.61 -2.24
N GLN A 290 17.27 17.54 -1.64
CA GLN A 290 16.39 16.59 -0.96
C GLN A 290 15.88 17.19 0.36
N VAL A 291 14.56 17.14 0.53
CA VAL A 291 13.86 17.57 1.75
C VAL A 291 12.88 16.47 2.15
N ALA A 292 13.37 15.48 2.89
CA ALA A 292 12.68 14.22 3.16
C ALA A 292 11.36 14.42 3.93
N ALA A 293 11.32 15.36 4.88
CA ALA A 293 10.11 15.65 5.64
C ALA A 293 9.01 16.26 4.77
N ALA A 294 9.35 17.28 3.97
CA ALA A 294 8.41 17.92 3.03
C ALA A 294 7.90 16.91 1.98
N MET A 295 8.79 16.06 1.45
CA MET A 295 8.37 15.06 0.47
C MET A 295 7.47 13.97 1.05
N LYS A 296 7.60 13.60 2.33
CA LYS A 296 6.68 12.66 2.98
C LYS A 296 5.26 13.20 3.03
N VAL A 297 5.10 14.49 3.33
CA VAL A 297 3.80 15.18 3.35
C VAL A 297 3.24 15.26 1.93
N TRP A 298 4.05 15.76 0.99
CA TRP A 298 3.65 15.89 -0.42
C TRP A 298 3.19 14.56 -1.02
N VAL A 299 3.92 13.47 -0.79
CA VAL A 299 3.58 12.11 -1.27
C VAL A 299 2.23 11.63 -0.74
N GLN A 300 1.81 12.04 0.46
CA GLN A 300 0.50 11.67 1.02
C GLN A 300 -0.62 12.49 0.39
N GLU A 301 -0.42 13.80 0.26
CA GLU A 301 -1.42 14.74 -0.28
C GLU A 301 -1.67 14.52 -1.77
N HIS A 302 -0.61 14.26 -2.54
CA HIS A 302 -0.64 14.21 -3.99
C HIS A 302 -0.75 12.78 -4.52
N ASP A 303 -0.97 11.78 -3.66
CA ASP A 303 -1.26 10.41 -4.09
C ASP A 303 -2.52 10.41 -4.94
N ALA A 304 -2.42 9.90 -6.18
CA ALA A 304 -3.55 9.91 -7.12
C ALA A 304 -4.81 9.22 -6.54
N ARG A 305 -4.63 8.27 -5.62
CA ARG A 305 -5.73 7.59 -4.91
C ARG A 305 -6.51 8.50 -3.97
N ASN A 306 -5.87 9.55 -3.45
CA ASN A 306 -6.47 10.52 -2.54
C ASN A 306 -7.13 11.67 -3.32
N VAL A 307 -6.55 12.06 -4.46
CA VAL A 307 -7.04 13.15 -5.31
C VAL A 307 -8.29 12.73 -6.11
N GLU A 308 -8.29 11.55 -6.74
CA GLU A 308 -9.45 11.05 -7.51
C GLU A 308 -10.66 10.70 -6.60
N GLY A 309 -10.43 10.48 -5.30
CA GLY A 309 -11.50 10.24 -4.32
C GLY A 309 -12.22 11.51 -3.84
N GLY A 310 -11.66 12.70 -4.10
CA GLY A 310 -12.23 13.99 -3.72
C GLY A 310 -13.29 14.51 -4.68
N GLU A 311 -13.17 14.22 -5.98
CA GLU A 311 -14.10 14.71 -7.01
C GLU A 311 -15.47 14.02 -6.99
N LEU A 312 -15.59 12.84 -6.37
CA LEU A 312 -16.86 12.12 -6.23
C LEU A 312 -17.74 12.61 -5.06
N LYS A 313 -17.29 13.58 -4.26
CA LYS A 313 -18.07 14.16 -3.14
C LYS A 313 -18.62 15.56 -3.41
N GLY A 314 -18.43 16.12 -4.61
CA GLY A 314 -18.83 17.48 -4.97
C GLY A 314 -20.00 17.61 -5.94
N GLN A 315 -20.59 16.50 -6.39
CA GLN A 315 -21.82 16.52 -7.20
C GLN A 315 -22.78 15.47 -6.65
N GLY A 316 -23.68 15.92 -5.81
CA GLY A 316 -24.76 15.15 -5.19
C GLY A 316 -25.59 16.08 -4.32
#